data_AF-A0A538EJA0-F1
#
_entry.id   AF-A0A538EJA0-F1
#
_cell.length_a   1.000
_cell.length_b   1.000
_cell.length_c   1.000
_cell.angle_alpha   90.00
_cell.angle_beta   90.00
_cell.angle_gamma   90.00
#
_symmetry.space_group_name_H-M   'P 1'
#
loop_
_entity.id
_entity.type
_entity.pdbx_description
1 polymer ?
#
loop_
_entity_poly.entity_id
_entity_poly.type
_entity_poly.pdbx_seq_one_letter_code
_entity_poly.pdbx_strand_id
1 'polypeptide(L)' 'MREQSLVVVANRLPIDEALTDSGAREWRRSPGGLVSALQPVLQGYGTTWVG' A
#
# COMPACT_ATOMS: atom_id res chain seq x y z
N MET A 1 5.72 25.39 -8.51
CA MET A 1 6.21 24.04 -8.85
C MET A 1 4.99 23.23 -9.24
N ARG A 2 4.96 22.53 -10.37
CA ARG A 2 3.85 21.61 -10.67
C ARG A 2 3.98 20.44 -9.70
N GLU A 3 2.99 20.22 -8.83
CA GLU A 3 2.98 19.04 -7.97
C GLU A 3 2.80 17.82 -8.87
N GLN A 4 3.86 17.02 -9.01
CA GLN A 4 3.79 15.80 -9.79
C GLN A 4 3.15 14.71 -8.93
N SER A 5 1.93 14.30 -9.29
CA SER A 5 1.29 13.16 -8.66
C SER A 5 1.98 11.87 -9.08
N LEU A 6 2.41 11.07 -8.11
CA LEU A 6 3.09 9.80 -8.36
C LEU A 6 2.05 8.67 -8.40
N VAL A 7 2.09 7.83 -9.44
CA VAL A 7 1.21 6.66 -9.52
C VAL A 7 2.06 5.39 -9.46
N VAL A 8 1.77 4.53 -8.50
CA VAL A 8 2.40 3.22 -8.32
C VAL A 8 1.42 2.14 -8.77
N VAL A 9 1.81 1.31 -9.73
CA VAL A 9 1.01 0.17 -10.19
C VAL A 9 1.73 -1.12 -9.80
N ALA A 10 1.08 -1.96 -9.02
CA ALA A 10 1.65 -3.22 -8.54
C ALA A 10 0.56 -4.27 -8.34
N ASN A 11 0.89 -5.55 -8.50
CA ASN A 11 -0.02 -6.69 -8.25
C ASN A 11 -0.44 -6.85 -6.76
N ARG A 12 -0.10 -5.90 -5.89
CA ARG A 12 -0.50 -5.93 -4.49
C ARG A 12 -0.71 -4.51 -4.00
N LEU A 13 -1.71 -4.34 -3.15
CA LEU A 13 -1.91 -3.13 -2.37
C LEU A 13 -1.00 -3.13 -1.13
N PRO A 14 -0.71 -1.97 -0.53
CA PRO A 14 -0.01 -1.87 0.75
C PRO A 14 -0.83 -2.41 1.94
N ILE A 15 -2.08 -2.78 1.70
CA ILE A 15 -3.00 -3.42 2.64
C ILE A 15 -3.41 -4.81 2.13
N ASP A 16 -3.59 -5.75 3.06
CA ASP A 16 -4.25 -7.03 2.81
C ASP A 16 -5.47 -7.18 3.73
N GLU A 17 -6.45 -7.94 3.25
CA GLU A 17 -7.59 -8.38 4.06
C GLU A 17 -7.23 -9.73 4.68
N ALA A 18 -7.37 -9.84 6.00
CA ALA A 18 -7.19 -11.05 6.77
C ALA A 18 -8.51 -11.44 7.44
N LEU A 19 -8.74 -12.76 7.58
CA LEU A 19 -9.84 -13.28 8.39
C LEU A 19 -9.31 -13.62 9.78
N THR A 20 -10.00 -13.11 10.80
CA THR A 20 -9.75 -13.48 12.20
C THR A 20 -10.34 -14.87 12.49
N ASP A 21 -9.95 -15.48 13.61
CA ASP A 21 -10.50 -16.77 14.07
C ASP A 21 -12.02 -16.73 14.29
N SER A 22 -12.58 -15.54 14.50
CA SER A 22 -14.03 -15.30 14.62
C SER A 22 -14.76 -15.15 13.27
N GLY A 23 -14.04 -15.17 12.15
CA GLY A 23 -14.57 -14.91 10.81
C GLY A 23 -14.76 -13.43 10.47
N ALA A 24 -14.42 -12.50 11.38
CA ALA A 24 -14.42 -11.08 11.10
C ALA A 24 -13.27 -10.71 10.14
N ARG A 25 -13.51 -9.72 9.27
CA ARG A 25 -12.53 -9.16 8.34
C ARG A 25 -11.68 -8.11 9.05
N GLU A 26 -10.37 -8.23 8.95
CA GLU A 26 -9.40 -7.26 9.46
C GLU A 26 -8.52 -6.76 8.32
N TRP A 27 -8.24 -5.46 8.31
CA TRP A 27 -7.30 -4.86 7.40
C TRP A 27 -5.95 -4.74 8.08
N ARG A 28 -4.92 -5.30 7.45
CA ARG A 28 -3.54 -5.19 7.94
C ARG A 28 -2.61 -4.77 6.83
N ARG A 29 -1.38 -4.43 7.20
CA ARG A 29 -0.33 -4.10 6.22
C ARG A 29 0.06 -5.36 5.44
N SER A 30 0.09 -5.24 4.11
CA SER A 30 0.57 -6.31 3.24
C SER A 30 2.02 -6.69 3.59
N PRO A 31 2.32 -7.99 3.77
CA PRO A 31 3.69 -8.43 3.99
C PRO A 31 4.53 -8.32 2.70
N GLY A 32 5.85 -8.23 2.85
CA GLY A 32 6.82 -8.38 1.76
C GLY A 32 7.66 -7.14 1.45
N GLY A 33 8.75 -7.37 0.71
CA GLY A 33 9.80 -6.37 0.49
C GLY A 33 9.36 -5.15 -0.34
N LEU A 34 8.43 -5.31 -1.28
CA LEU A 34 7.99 -4.23 -2.16
C LEU A 34 7.34 -3.07 -1.39
N VAL A 35 6.35 -3.39 -0.54
CA VAL A 35 5.61 -2.38 0.25
C VAL A 35 6.55 -1.75 1.28
N SER A 36 7.38 -2.54 1.94
CA SER A 36 8.35 -2.06 2.92
C SER A 36 9.43 -1.15 2.32
N ALA A 37 9.89 -1.43 1.10
CA ALA A 37 10.87 -0.62 0.41
C ALA A 37 10.29 0.69 -0.14
N LEU A 38 9.07 0.63 -0.69
CA LEU A 38 8.47 1.81 -1.32
C LEU A 38 7.84 2.78 -0.32
N GLN A 39 7.24 2.30 0.77
CA GLN A 39 6.49 3.18 1.67
C GLN A 39 7.30 4.39 2.19
N PRO A 40 8.56 4.27 2.62
CA PRO A 40 9.35 5.43 3.07
C PRO A 40 9.63 6.44 1.96
N VAL A 41 9.84 5.96 0.72
CA VAL A 41 10.16 6.81 -0.43
C VAL A 41 8.95 7.63 -0.86
N LEU A 42 7.75 7.06 -0.72
CA LEU A 42 6.50 7.71 -1.10
C LEU A 42 6.02 8.75 -0.07
N GLN A 43 6.65 8.82 1.11
CA GLN A 43 6.32 9.83 2.12
C GLN A 43 6.67 11.23 1.59
N GLY A 44 5.67 12.12 1.55
CA GLY A 44 5.82 13.49 1.05
C GLY A 44 5.46 13.68 -0.43
N TYR A 45 5.12 12.61 -1.16
CA TYR A 45 4.58 12.69 -2.51
C TYR A 45 3.06 12.46 -2.51
N GLY A 46 2.32 13.25 -3.29
CA GLY A 46 0.91 12.99 -3.60
C GLY A 46 0.78 11.70 -4.43
N THR A 47 0.73 10.55 -3.75
CA THR A 47 0.84 9.23 -4.38
C THR A 47 -0.52 8.54 -4.48
N THR A 48 -0.80 7.94 -5.64
CA THR A 48 -1.91 7.00 -5.85
C THR A 48 -1.36 5.60 -6.09
N TRP A 49 -1.90 4.61 -5.39
CA TRP A 49 -1.54 3.21 -5.59
C TRP A 49 -2.67 2.48 -6.30
N VAL A 50 -2.34 1.75 -7.36
CA VAL A 50 -3.25 0.90 -8.12
C VAL A 50 -2.74 -0.53 -8.04
N GLY A 51 -3.58 -1.45 -7.59
CA GLY A 51 -3.25 -2.86 -7.48
C GLY A 51 -4.46 -3.72 -7.25
#